data_AF-A0A9P5P584-F1
#
_entry.id   AF-A0A9P5P584-F1
#
_cell.length_a   1.000
_cell.length_b   1.000
_cell.length_c   1.000
_cell.angle_alpha   90.00
_cell.angle_beta   90.00
_cell.angle_gamma   90.00
#
_symmetry.space_group_name_H-M   'P 1'
#
loop_
_entity.id
_entity.type
_entity.pdbx_description
1 polymer ?
#
loop_
_entity_poly.entity_id
_entity_poly.type
_entity_poly.pdbx_seq_one_letter_code
_entity_poly.pdbx_strand_id
1 'polypeptide(L)'
;MGEGKSSVIAPLAVATLADQKTLLRLVILKPLSQQMFHLLAARLTGLCGRRVFFFPFSRAVTMGLPKSGNSVSLRGCHPTGSSLLELQKWLSSCSRDIFDESDEILHSKYQLIYTMGHQQPLEDYPDQWTTVQQFSLLYVDMENNEPGLFCFLHLLKPTPGTALVEWIVDDIMVGKLENVNFRFLNRDKDRQVVQRFITRLDVNAEDIVAAKHYFESSGKWKSVLLLLLCYVFLKCHWRVDYGLDLTRSMLAVPFRAKDVPSTNAEFGHSDIALLLTCLSYYYRGLDKDQLFTAIQLLLNSDNAAAEYETWTTGLDLPAELRQETGINLEDPAQFADILVPRFRRTKNVIDFYLSTNSEKVKTGFQWHKRQLTSSPTSIHQEDLLQSTSAEVLLYLQQPENGLCITPDNLQLKHVSLERLLLQMASQTLPVRILFDVGAQVLQVNQDAVVYFDNKDKITVMMRDGAIKPFIFSSFRDRLNDCIIYLDDAHTRGTDLKFPRGARALVTLGDKVTKDRLVQGK
;
A
#
# COMPACT_ATOMS: atom_id res chain seq x y z
N MET A 1 -18.46 -6.06 13.38
CA MET A 1 -19.93 -5.80 13.27
C MET A 1 -20.71 -6.75 14.17
N GLY A 2 -21.79 -6.27 14.80
CA GLY A 2 -22.47 -6.89 15.94
C GLY A 2 -23.57 -7.92 15.63
N GLU A 3 -23.29 -8.91 14.77
CA GLU A 3 -24.28 -9.96 14.41
C GLU A 3 -23.97 -11.35 14.98
N GLY A 4 -23.36 -11.44 16.16
CA GLY A 4 -23.20 -12.73 16.84
C GLY A 4 -22.08 -13.64 16.30
N LYS A 5 -21.45 -13.33 15.17
CA LYS A 5 -20.32 -14.13 14.64
C LYS A 5 -19.15 -14.21 15.64
N SER A 6 -18.56 -13.07 15.98
CA SER A 6 -17.47 -13.01 16.96
C SER A 6 -17.97 -13.23 18.40
N SER A 7 -19.19 -12.79 18.73
CA SER A 7 -19.69 -12.82 20.12
C SER A 7 -20.38 -14.12 20.54
N VAL A 8 -20.83 -14.95 19.59
CA VAL A 8 -21.60 -16.18 19.82
C VAL A 8 -21.00 -17.36 19.05
N ILE A 9 -20.77 -17.23 17.74
CA ILE A 9 -20.26 -18.34 16.91
C ILE A 9 -18.82 -18.68 17.29
N ALA A 10 -17.94 -17.70 17.42
CA ALA A 10 -16.54 -17.97 17.79
C ALA A 10 -16.42 -18.67 19.16
N PRO A 11 -17.06 -18.21 20.26
CA PRO A 11 -17.08 -18.96 21.51
C PRO A 11 -17.70 -20.35 21.40
N LEU A 12 -18.77 -20.53 20.62
CA LEU A 12 -19.41 -21.83 20.42
C LEU A 12 -18.49 -22.80 19.66
N ALA A 13 -17.89 -22.34 18.56
CA ALA A 13 -16.91 -23.12 17.79
C ALA A 13 -15.68 -23.44 18.64
N VAL A 14 -15.24 -22.50 19.49
CA VAL A 14 -14.17 -22.75 20.46
C VAL A 14 -14.57 -23.81 21.49
N ALA A 15 -15.81 -23.76 21.97
CA ALA A 15 -16.36 -24.75 22.87
C ALA A 15 -16.52 -26.13 22.21
N THR A 16 -16.90 -26.23 20.95
CA THR A 16 -17.08 -27.53 20.29
C THR A 16 -15.77 -28.16 19.86
N LEU A 17 -14.82 -27.36 19.36
CA LEU A 17 -13.59 -27.85 18.76
C LEU A 17 -12.45 -28.10 19.75
N ALA A 18 -12.46 -27.48 20.94
CA ALA A 18 -11.46 -27.81 21.96
C ALA A 18 -11.79 -29.17 22.60
N ASP A 19 -11.12 -30.20 22.10
CA ASP A 19 -11.34 -31.63 22.36
C ASP A 19 -10.34 -32.23 23.38
N GLN A 20 -9.57 -31.38 24.06
CA GLN A 20 -8.45 -31.73 24.97
C GLN A 20 -7.28 -32.48 24.31
N LYS A 21 -7.39 -32.87 23.05
CA LYS A 21 -6.34 -33.57 22.28
C LYS A 21 -5.55 -32.60 21.42
N THR A 22 -6.20 -31.57 20.92
CA THR A 22 -5.62 -30.54 20.07
C THR A 22 -5.71 -29.16 20.72
N LEU A 23 -4.63 -28.38 20.60
CA LEU A 23 -4.56 -26.98 21.00
C LEU A 23 -5.40 -26.15 20.03
N LEU A 24 -6.56 -25.72 20.47
CA LEU A 24 -7.38 -24.80 19.68
C LEU A 24 -6.85 -23.37 19.81
N ARG A 25 -6.59 -22.71 18.68
CA ARG A 25 -6.15 -21.32 18.60
C ARG A 25 -7.19 -20.48 17.87
N LEU A 26 -7.68 -19.43 18.54
CA LEU A 26 -8.50 -18.41 17.90
C LEU A 26 -7.60 -17.25 17.48
N VAL A 27 -7.41 -17.07 16.17
CA VAL A 27 -6.60 -16.02 15.56
C VAL A 27 -7.50 -14.86 15.19
N ILE A 28 -7.16 -13.68 15.70
CA ILE A 28 -7.96 -12.45 15.60
C ILE A 28 -7.06 -11.25 15.35
N LEU A 29 -7.63 -10.17 14.85
CA LEU A 29 -6.91 -8.91 14.67
C LEU A 29 -6.42 -8.36 16.03
N LYS A 30 -5.24 -7.76 16.04
CA LYS A 30 -4.62 -7.20 17.26
C LYS A 30 -5.53 -6.23 18.03
N PRO A 31 -6.27 -5.30 17.39
CA PRO A 31 -7.21 -4.41 18.11
C PRO A 31 -8.33 -5.15 18.85
N LEU A 32 -8.78 -6.29 18.33
CA LEU A 32 -9.85 -7.12 18.92
C LEU A 32 -9.37 -8.01 20.07
N SER A 33 -8.06 -8.13 20.24
CA SER A 33 -7.47 -9.24 20.98
C SER A 33 -7.85 -9.29 22.46
N GLN A 34 -7.85 -8.13 23.13
CA GLN A 34 -8.23 -8.03 24.55
C GLN A 34 -9.72 -8.26 24.76
N GLN A 35 -10.54 -7.77 23.85
CA GLN A 35 -12.00 -7.89 23.94
C GLN A 35 -12.45 -9.33 23.77
N MET A 36 -11.92 -10.01 22.75
CA MET A 36 -12.18 -11.43 22.53
C MET A 36 -11.68 -12.29 23.69
N PHE A 37 -10.52 -11.97 24.29
CA PHE A 37 -10.04 -12.68 25.47
C PHE A 37 -11.03 -12.57 26.64
N HIS A 38 -11.52 -11.38 26.96
CA HIS A 38 -12.51 -11.20 28.03
C HIS A 38 -13.82 -11.91 27.72
N LEU A 39 -14.27 -11.90 26.47
CA LEU A 39 -15.46 -12.63 26.04
C LEU A 39 -15.30 -14.14 26.24
N LEU A 40 -14.21 -14.74 25.75
CA LEU A 40 -13.94 -16.17 25.90
C LEU A 40 -13.77 -16.56 27.36
N ALA A 41 -13.07 -15.74 28.16
CA ALA A 41 -12.94 -15.97 29.58
C ALA A 41 -14.33 -16.00 30.26
N ALA A 42 -15.14 -14.96 30.07
CA ALA A 42 -16.47 -14.88 30.66
C ALA A 42 -17.39 -16.05 30.26
N ARG A 43 -17.27 -16.56 29.02
CA ARG A 43 -18.13 -17.63 28.50
C ARG A 43 -17.63 -19.04 28.81
N LEU A 44 -16.31 -19.25 28.85
CA LEU A 44 -15.72 -20.59 28.85
C LEU A 44 -14.98 -20.96 30.14
N THR A 45 -14.49 -19.99 30.94
CA THR A 45 -13.75 -20.30 32.18
C THR A 45 -14.65 -20.56 33.39
N GLY A 46 -15.95 -20.24 33.30
CA GLY A 46 -16.96 -20.52 34.32
C GLY A 46 -17.39 -21.99 34.37
N LEU A 47 -18.70 -22.27 34.24
CA LEU A 47 -19.26 -23.64 34.31
C LEU A 47 -18.67 -24.61 33.27
N CYS A 48 -18.15 -24.11 32.15
CA CYS A 48 -17.49 -24.94 31.13
C CYS A 48 -16.06 -25.37 31.52
N GLY A 49 -15.45 -24.77 32.54
CA GLY A 49 -14.15 -25.18 33.10
C GLY A 49 -12.96 -25.10 32.13
N ARG A 50 -13.05 -24.31 31.05
CA ARG A 50 -12.00 -24.24 30.03
C ARG A 50 -10.99 -23.15 30.35
N ARG A 51 -9.71 -23.49 30.26
CA ARG A 51 -8.62 -22.51 30.42
C ARG A 51 -8.41 -21.75 29.12
N VAL A 52 -8.46 -20.42 29.20
CA VAL A 52 -8.20 -19.51 28.07
C VAL A 52 -6.87 -18.81 28.34
N PHE A 53 -5.92 -18.92 27.40
CA PHE A 53 -4.62 -18.26 27.49
C PHE A 53 -4.52 -17.16 26.44
N PHE A 54 -3.98 -16.01 26.84
CA PHE A 54 -3.66 -14.91 25.94
C PHE A 54 -2.16 -14.90 25.65
N PHE A 55 -1.79 -15.08 24.38
CA PHE A 55 -0.40 -15.01 23.92
C PHE A 55 -0.19 -13.73 23.10
N PRO A 56 0.30 -12.64 23.69
CA PRO A 56 0.66 -11.45 22.94
C PRO A 56 1.98 -11.70 22.18
N PHE A 57 1.88 -12.13 20.92
CA PHE A 57 3.06 -12.21 20.06
C PHE A 57 3.37 -10.83 19.48
N SER A 58 4.59 -10.34 19.72
CA SER A 58 5.14 -9.17 19.03
C SER A 58 6.34 -9.62 18.22
N ARG A 59 6.48 -9.10 16.98
CA ARG A 59 7.68 -9.34 16.17
C ARG A 59 8.95 -8.76 16.81
N ALA A 60 8.80 -7.87 17.79
CA ALA A 60 9.90 -7.32 18.58
C ALA A 60 10.29 -8.20 19.79
N VAL A 61 9.68 -9.38 19.97
CA VAL A 61 10.09 -10.33 21.02
C VAL A 61 11.49 -10.83 20.70
N THR A 62 12.47 -10.28 21.41
CA THR A 62 13.83 -10.83 21.45
C THR A 62 13.79 -12.17 22.18
N MET A 63 13.96 -13.25 21.44
CA MET A 63 14.17 -14.60 21.96
C MET A 63 15.57 -14.65 22.61
N GLY A 64 15.68 -14.11 23.83
CA GLY A 64 16.92 -14.10 24.59
C GLY A 64 17.12 -15.41 25.33
N LEU A 65 18.18 -16.15 25.02
CA LEU A 65 18.93 -16.80 26.09
C LEU A 65 19.56 -15.70 26.97
N PRO A 66 19.72 -15.92 28.29
CA PRO A 66 20.28 -14.90 29.19
C PRO A 66 21.64 -14.43 28.67
N LYS A 67 21.77 -13.10 28.59
CA LYS A 67 22.84 -12.37 27.89
C LYS A 67 24.24 -12.71 28.42
N SER A 68 25.16 -12.97 27.49
CA SER A 68 26.48 -12.33 27.53
C SER A 68 26.80 -11.77 26.15
N GLY A 69 26.89 -10.44 26.03
CA GLY A 69 27.55 -9.73 24.93
C GLY A 69 26.82 -9.67 23.57
N ASN A 70 26.42 -8.45 23.20
CA ASN A 70 26.27 -7.89 21.86
C ASN A 70 25.38 -8.60 20.82
N SER A 71 24.29 -7.90 20.44
CA SER A 71 23.55 -7.96 19.17
C SER A 71 23.44 -9.34 18.49
N VAL A 72 22.36 -10.06 18.76
CA VAL A 72 22.02 -11.28 18.03
C VAL A 72 21.45 -10.92 16.67
N SER A 73 22.27 -11.06 15.63
CA SER A 73 21.83 -11.26 14.25
C SER A 73 21.31 -12.68 14.10
N LEU A 74 20.17 -12.88 13.44
CA LEU A 74 19.62 -14.22 13.13
C LEU A 74 20.46 -14.98 12.08
N ARG A 75 21.57 -14.43 11.59
CA ARG A 75 22.56 -15.19 10.84
C ARG A 75 23.36 -16.07 11.79
N GLY A 76 23.00 -17.35 11.86
CA GLY A 76 23.86 -18.40 12.45
C GLY A 76 23.41 -19.01 13.77
N CYS A 77 22.27 -18.63 14.36
CA CYS A 77 21.73 -19.34 15.53
C CYS A 77 21.01 -20.65 15.13
N HIS A 78 21.79 -21.65 14.72
CA HIS A 78 21.33 -23.02 14.42
C HIS A 78 20.41 -23.64 15.50
N PRO A 79 20.58 -23.38 16.83
CA PRO A 79 19.69 -23.93 17.85
C PRO A 79 18.29 -23.29 17.83
N THR A 80 18.20 -21.96 17.72
CA THR A 80 16.93 -21.23 17.79
C THR A 80 16.05 -21.49 16.57
N GLY A 81 16.67 -21.56 15.38
CA GLY A 81 15.96 -21.92 14.14
C GLY A 81 15.38 -23.34 14.21
N SER A 82 16.17 -24.31 14.69
CA SER A 82 15.70 -25.68 14.91
C SER A 82 14.57 -25.75 15.94
N SER A 83 14.69 -25.06 17.07
CA SER A 83 13.62 -25.03 18.09
C SER A 83 12.33 -24.37 17.58
N LEU A 84 12.43 -23.32 16.76
CA LEU A 84 11.26 -22.70 16.13
C LEU A 84 10.62 -23.63 15.08
N LEU A 85 11.43 -24.37 14.32
CA LEU A 85 10.94 -25.36 13.36
C LEU A 85 10.28 -26.54 14.07
N GLU A 86 10.86 -27.03 15.16
CA GLU A 86 10.26 -28.07 16.01
C GLU A 86 8.95 -27.59 16.62
N LEU A 87 8.90 -26.37 17.16
CA LEU A 87 7.69 -25.75 17.66
C LEU A 87 6.63 -25.62 16.56
N GLN A 88 7.02 -25.20 15.35
CA GLN A 88 6.11 -25.07 14.22
C GLN A 88 5.57 -26.44 13.78
N LYS A 89 6.42 -27.47 13.68
CA LYS A 89 6.00 -28.85 13.40
C LYS A 89 5.06 -29.40 14.47
N TRP A 90 5.35 -29.13 15.74
CA TRP A 90 4.50 -29.51 16.86
C TRP A 90 3.15 -28.80 16.81
N LEU A 91 3.13 -27.48 16.60
CA LEU A 91 1.89 -26.73 16.40
C LEU A 91 1.10 -27.28 15.21
N SER A 92 1.74 -27.61 14.09
CA SER A 92 1.05 -28.20 12.94
C SER A 92 0.49 -29.60 13.21
N SER A 93 1.09 -30.38 14.12
CA SER A 93 0.61 -31.73 14.44
C SER A 93 -0.47 -31.76 15.53
N CYS A 94 -0.53 -30.74 16.39
CA CYS A 94 -1.40 -30.73 17.55
C CYS A 94 -2.29 -29.50 17.70
N SER A 95 -2.36 -28.58 16.73
CA SER A 95 -3.24 -27.40 16.80
C SER A 95 -4.34 -27.38 15.76
N ARG A 96 -5.44 -26.70 16.10
CA ARG A 96 -6.51 -26.32 15.17
C ARG A 96 -6.70 -24.81 15.25
N ASP A 97 -6.82 -24.16 14.10
CA ASP A 97 -6.91 -22.71 14.01
C ASP A 97 -8.29 -22.27 13.55
N ILE A 98 -8.90 -21.34 14.28
CA ILE A 98 -10.09 -20.60 13.86
C ILE A 98 -9.65 -19.17 13.59
N PHE A 99 -9.96 -18.66 12.41
CA PHE A 99 -9.68 -17.27 12.05
C PHE A 99 -10.98 -16.47 12.13
N ASP A 100 -11.02 -15.45 13.00
CA ASP A 100 -12.07 -14.43 12.98
C ASP A 100 -11.59 -13.26 12.12
N GLU A 101 -12.43 -12.69 11.25
CA GLU A 101 -12.02 -11.68 10.26
C GLU A 101 -10.95 -12.21 9.28
N SER A 102 -11.18 -13.43 8.75
CA SER A 102 -10.22 -14.15 7.88
C SER A 102 -9.89 -13.42 6.58
N ASP A 103 -10.82 -12.60 6.05
CA ASP A 103 -10.61 -11.75 4.88
C ASP A 103 -9.51 -10.70 5.11
N GLU A 104 -9.37 -10.22 6.34
CA GLU A 104 -8.35 -9.27 6.74
C GLU A 104 -7.06 -9.98 7.19
N ILE A 105 -7.16 -11.05 7.99
CA ILE A 105 -5.98 -11.80 8.47
C ILE A 105 -5.22 -12.46 7.32
N LEU A 106 -5.94 -13.03 6.34
CA LEU A 106 -5.35 -13.72 5.20
C LEU A 106 -5.19 -12.80 3.98
N HIS A 107 -5.41 -11.49 4.15
CA HIS A 107 -5.27 -10.55 3.05
C HIS A 107 -3.84 -10.57 2.51
N SER A 108 -3.73 -10.62 1.18
CA SER A 108 -2.46 -10.58 0.44
C SER A 108 -1.51 -9.43 0.83
N LYS A 109 -2.03 -8.34 1.40
CA LYS A 109 -1.22 -7.19 1.85
C LYS A 109 -0.32 -7.50 3.05
N TYR A 110 -0.63 -8.55 3.83
CA TYR A 110 0.14 -8.95 4.99
C TYR A 110 1.04 -10.17 4.74
N GLN A 111 1.24 -10.54 3.47
CA GLN A 111 2.07 -11.68 3.11
C GLN A 111 3.52 -11.45 3.52
N LEU A 112 4.02 -12.33 4.38
CA LEU A 112 5.43 -12.45 4.68
C LEU A 112 6.07 -13.39 3.66
N ILE A 113 7.07 -12.89 2.95
CA ILE A 113 7.81 -13.68 1.98
C ILE A 113 9.23 -13.85 2.50
N TYR A 114 9.59 -15.10 2.79
CA TYR A 114 10.93 -15.48 3.18
C TYR A 114 11.66 -16.08 2.00
N THR A 115 12.95 -15.81 1.94
CA THR A 115 13.80 -16.34 0.88
C THR A 115 14.72 -17.41 1.35
N MET A 116 14.74 -18.45 0.55
CA MET A 116 15.50 -19.65 0.78
C MET A 116 16.43 -19.87 -0.42
N GLY A 117 17.70 -20.17 -0.14
CA GLY A 117 18.70 -20.47 -1.16
C GLY A 117 19.74 -19.36 -1.37
N HIS A 118 20.59 -19.54 -2.37
CA HIS A 118 21.64 -18.60 -2.74
C HIS A 118 21.06 -17.36 -3.44
N GLN A 119 21.70 -16.21 -3.25
CA GLN A 119 21.37 -14.99 -3.96
C GLN A 119 21.60 -15.21 -5.46
N GLN A 120 20.59 -14.90 -6.26
CA GLN A 120 20.67 -14.91 -7.72
C GLN A 120 20.49 -13.49 -8.24
N PRO A 121 21.07 -13.15 -9.40
CA PRO A 121 20.73 -11.91 -10.09
C PRO A 121 19.22 -11.85 -10.32
N LEU A 122 18.65 -10.67 -10.16
CA LEU A 122 17.28 -10.42 -10.60
C LEU A 122 17.21 -10.60 -12.12
N GLU A 123 16.13 -11.20 -12.63
CA GLU A 123 15.91 -11.33 -14.07
C GLU A 123 15.91 -9.95 -14.75
N ASP A 124 16.48 -9.82 -15.96
CA ASP A 124 16.67 -8.53 -16.68
C ASP A 124 17.74 -7.62 -16.05
N TYR A 125 18.64 -8.14 -15.22
CA TYR A 125 19.82 -7.39 -14.78
C TYR A 125 20.83 -7.30 -15.94
N PRO A 126 21.40 -6.11 -16.24
CA PRO A 126 21.31 -4.84 -15.49
C PRO A 126 20.19 -3.88 -15.94
N ASP A 127 19.41 -4.23 -16.95
CA ASP A 127 18.52 -3.34 -17.70
C ASP A 127 17.15 -3.04 -17.03
N GLN A 128 16.86 -3.57 -15.84
CA GLN A 128 15.59 -3.32 -15.13
C GLN A 128 15.20 -1.84 -15.02
N TRP A 129 16.17 -0.99 -14.66
CA TRP A 129 15.94 0.45 -14.51
C TRP A 129 15.64 1.09 -15.85
N THR A 130 16.45 0.78 -16.87
CA THR A 130 16.26 1.34 -18.22
C THR A 130 14.95 0.87 -18.81
N THR A 131 14.56 -0.39 -18.62
CA THR A 131 13.26 -0.94 -19.04
C THR A 131 12.10 -0.15 -18.41
N VAL A 132 12.10 0.05 -17.08
CA VAL A 132 11.04 0.80 -16.39
C VAL A 132 11.02 2.30 -16.76
N GLN A 133 12.20 2.91 -16.95
CA GLN A 133 12.32 4.31 -17.37
C GLN A 133 11.85 4.51 -18.81
N GLN A 134 12.15 3.57 -19.71
CA GLN A 134 11.66 3.55 -21.09
C GLN A 134 10.13 3.47 -21.13
N PHE A 135 9.51 2.64 -20.30
CA PHE A 135 8.05 2.64 -20.17
C PHE A 135 7.49 4.01 -19.81
N SER A 136 8.18 4.75 -18.95
CA SER A 136 7.74 6.09 -18.53
C SER A 136 7.73 7.10 -19.70
N LEU A 137 8.56 6.90 -20.74
CA LEU A 137 8.60 7.78 -21.92
C LEU A 137 7.29 7.75 -22.72
N LEU A 138 6.61 6.60 -22.80
CA LEU A 138 5.36 6.45 -23.55
C LEU A 138 4.20 7.30 -23.01
N TYR A 139 4.35 7.83 -21.79
CA TYR A 139 3.32 8.61 -21.12
C TYR A 139 3.54 10.12 -21.20
N VAL A 140 4.71 10.58 -21.67
CA VAL A 140 5.09 12.01 -21.73
C VAL A 140 4.45 12.72 -22.93
N ASP A 141 4.14 12.00 -24.01
CA ASP A 141 3.61 12.56 -25.27
C ASP A 141 2.10 12.89 -25.25
N MET A 142 1.45 12.81 -24.10
CA MET A 142 -0.02 12.80 -24.00
C MET A 142 -0.65 14.19 -23.83
N GLU A 143 0.09 15.21 -23.37
CA GLU A 143 -0.39 16.60 -23.27
C GLU A 143 0.78 17.57 -23.53
N ASN A 144 0.52 18.69 -24.22
CA ASN A 144 1.50 19.73 -24.58
C ASN A 144 2.30 20.21 -23.35
N ASN A 145 3.43 19.57 -23.09
CA ASN A 145 4.27 19.85 -21.94
C ASN A 145 5.51 20.65 -22.34
N GLU A 146 6.04 21.40 -21.37
CA GLU A 146 7.38 21.96 -21.49
C GLU A 146 8.41 20.84 -21.73
N PRO A 147 9.35 20.99 -22.68
CA PRO A 147 10.30 19.94 -23.02
C PRO A 147 11.10 19.47 -21.80
N GLY A 148 11.17 18.15 -21.61
CA GLY A 148 11.97 17.52 -20.54
C GLY A 148 11.27 17.33 -19.18
N LEU A 149 10.06 17.87 -19.00
CA LEU A 149 9.26 17.71 -17.77
C LEU A 149 8.26 16.55 -17.87
N PHE A 150 8.22 15.72 -16.82
CA PHE A 150 7.27 14.61 -16.72
C PHE A 150 5.87 15.08 -16.27
N CYS A 151 4.82 14.71 -17.01
CA CYS A 151 3.43 15.02 -16.65
C CYS A 151 2.98 14.24 -15.41
N PHE A 152 2.13 14.86 -14.58
CA PHE A 152 1.38 14.10 -13.57
C PHE A 152 0.37 13.19 -14.24
N LEU A 153 0.53 11.87 -14.07
CA LEU A 153 -0.40 10.88 -14.65
C LEU A 153 -1.55 10.63 -13.69
N HIS A 154 -2.76 11.05 -14.07
CA HIS A 154 -3.99 10.81 -13.34
C HIS A 154 -5.01 10.11 -14.24
N LEU A 155 -5.06 8.77 -14.19
CA LEU A 155 -6.11 8.00 -14.86
C LEU A 155 -7.38 8.00 -13.99
N LEU A 156 -8.22 9.02 -14.17
CA LEU A 156 -9.47 9.19 -13.42
C LEU A 156 -10.64 8.32 -13.93
N LYS A 157 -10.55 7.79 -15.16
CA LYS A 157 -11.61 6.99 -15.79
C LYS A 157 -11.06 5.69 -16.40
N PRO A 158 -11.83 4.59 -16.42
CA PRO A 158 -11.42 3.32 -17.01
C PRO A 158 -11.30 3.34 -18.55
N THR A 159 -12.08 4.18 -19.24
CA THR A 159 -12.08 4.29 -20.71
C THR A 159 -10.77 4.85 -21.31
N PRO A 160 -10.13 5.90 -20.74
CA PRO A 160 -8.77 6.27 -21.11
C PRO A 160 -7.73 5.17 -20.86
N GLY A 161 -7.95 4.32 -19.85
CA GLY A 161 -7.00 3.27 -19.47
C GLY A 161 -6.85 2.19 -20.54
N THR A 162 -7.92 1.78 -21.21
CA THR A 162 -7.85 0.80 -22.30
C THR A 162 -7.19 1.37 -23.55
N ALA A 163 -7.51 2.61 -23.92
CA ALA A 163 -6.89 3.29 -25.06
C ALA A 163 -5.38 3.50 -24.83
N LEU A 164 -4.97 3.83 -23.61
CA LEU A 164 -3.56 3.96 -23.25
C LEU A 164 -2.79 2.64 -23.40
N VAL A 165 -3.40 1.53 -22.98
CA VAL A 165 -2.79 0.20 -23.18
C VAL A 165 -2.65 -0.12 -24.66
N GLU A 166 -3.67 0.18 -25.47
CA GLU A 166 -3.60 0.00 -26.93
C GLU A 166 -2.46 0.82 -27.54
N TRP A 167 -2.30 2.10 -27.16
CA TRP A 167 -1.21 2.96 -27.66
C TRP A 167 0.18 2.48 -27.23
N ILE A 168 0.34 2.06 -25.99
CA ILE A 168 1.60 1.50 -25.48
C ILE A 168 1.95 0.22 -26.23
N VAL A 169 0.96 -0.65 -26.45
CA VAL A 169 1.16 -1.89 -27.19
C VAL A 169 1.54 -1.58 -28.63
N ASP A 170 0.86 -0.66 -29.31
CA ASP A 170 1.22 -0.24 -30.67
C ASP A 170 2.66 0.28 -30.76
N ASP A 171 3.07 1.12 -29.82
CA ASP A 171 4.44 1.65 -29.75
C ASP A 171 5.50 0.56 -29.54
N ILE A 172 5.18 -0.46 -28.74
CA ILE A 172 6.03 -1.63 -28.50
C ILE A 172 6.08 -2.56 -29.72
N MET A 173 4.95 -2.71 -30.43
CA MET A 173 4.86 -3.51 -31.65
C MET A 173 5.66 -2.89 -32.80
N VAL A 174 5.71 -1.55 -32.89
CA VAL A 174 6.57 -0.80 -33.83
C VAL A 174 8.02 -0.72 -33.33
N GLY A 175 8.26 -1.05 -32.07
CA GLY A 175 9.58 -1.15 -31.45
C GLY A 175 10.17 0.19 -31.06
N LYS A 176 9.34 1.10 -30.54
CA LYS A 176 9.79 2.36 -29.92
C LYS A 176 10.53 2.15 -28.60
N LEU A 177 10.24 1.06 -27.86
CA LEU A 177 11.01 0.69 -26.67
C LEU A 177 12.11 -0.31 -27.04
N GLU A 178 13.35 0.06 -26.77
CA GLU A 178 14.51 -0.76 -27.09
C GLU A 178 14.50 -2.08 -26.31
N ASN A 179 14.20 -2.04 -25.01
CA ASN A 179 14.24 -3.22 -24.16
C ASN A 179 13.00 -4.11 -24.34
N VAL A 180 11.85 -3.49 -24.68
CA VAL A 180 10.56 -4.16 -24.86
C VAL A 180 10.04 -3.92 -26.27
N ASN A 181 10.46 -4.75 -27.22
CA ASN A 181 9.89 -4.76 -28.56
C ASN A 181 9.61 -6.17 -29.06
N PHE A 182 8.66 -6.26 -29.99
CA PHE A 182 8.28 -7.51 -30.66
C PHE A 182 8.69 -7.51 -32.14
N ARG A 183 9.81 -6.85 -32.48
CA ARG A 183 10.28 -6.77 -33.88
C ARG A 183 10.58 -8.14 -34.51
N PHE A 184 10.84 -9.16 -33.68
CA PHE A 184 11.03 -10.55 -34.12
C PHE A 184 9.76 -11.20 -34.69
N LEU A 185 8.58 -10.66 -34.40
CA LEU A 185 7.33 -11.13 -35.00
C LEU A 185 7.26 -10.62 -36.44
N ASN A 186 7.55 -11.51 -37.39
CA ASN A 186 7.63 -11.16 -38.82
C ASN A 186 6.29 -11.32 -39.55
N ARG A 187 5.32 -12.03 -38.97
CA ARG A 187 4.00 -12.28 -39.57
C ARG A 187 2.94 -11.44 -38.89
N ASP A 188 2.08 -10.79 -39.68
CA ASP A 188 0.98 -9.98 -39.14
C ASP A 188 0.02 -10.79 -38.27
N LYS A 189 -0.20 -12.07 -38.60
CA LYS A 189 -1.00 -12.96 -37.77
C LYS A 189 -0.42 -13.11 -36.36
N ASP A 190 0.90 -13.30 -36.25
CA ASP A 190 1.59 -13.50 -34.98
C ASP A 190 1.58 -12.19 -34.15
N ARG A 191 1.73 -11.05 -34.83
CA ARG A 191 1.61 -9.72 -34.23
C ARG A 191 0.22 -9.49 -33.64
N GLN A 192 -0.83 -9.82 -34.39
CA GLN A 192 -2.22 -9.68 -33.93
C GLN A 192 -2.52 -10.59 -32.73
N VAL A 193 -1.98 -11.81 -32.70
CA VAL A 193 -2.12 -12.73 -31.56
C VAL A 193 -1.53 -12.11 -30.30
N VAL A 194 -0.29 -11.61 -30.38
CA VAL A 194 0.39 -10.97 -29.23
C VAL A 194 -0.33 -9.70 -28.80
N GLN A 195 -0.75 -8.85 -29.74
CA GLN A 195 -1.50 -7.63 -29.44
C GLN A 195 -2.82 -7.95 -28.71
N ARG A 196 -3.61 -8.91 -29.22
CA ARG A 196 -4.86 -9.34 -28.57
C ARG A 196 -4.60 -9.93 -27.19
N PHE A 197 -3.54 -10.73 -27.04
CA PHE A 197 -3.18 -11.32 -25.76
C PHE A 197 -2.86 -10.27 -24.68
N ILE A 198 -2.23 -9.15 -25.06
CA ILE A 198 -1.88 -8.08 -24.11
C ILE A 198 -3.08 -7.17 -23.81
N THR A 199 -3.92 -6.86 -24.81
CA THR A 199 -4.97 -5.84 -24.67
C THR A 199 -6.32 -6.38 -24.21
N ARG A 200 -6.62 -7.68 -24.40
CA ARG A 200 -7.94 -8.27 -24.12
C ARG A 200 -7.93 -9.18 -22.90
N LEU A 201 -9.03 -9.11 -22.13
CA LEU A 201 -9.30 -10.05 -21.03
C LEU A 201 -9.91 -11.37 -21.53
N ASP A 202 -10.63 -11.35 -22.64
CA ASP A 202 -11.21 -12.52 -23.29
C ASP A 202 -10.33 -12.92 -24.48
N VAL A 203 -9.43 -13.87 -24.23
CA VAL A 203 -8.49 -14.41 -25.20
C VAL A 203 -8.79 -15.89 -25.38
N ASN A 204 -8.95 -16.34 -26.63
CA ASN A 204 -9.23 -17.74 -26.92
C ASN A 204 -8.02 -18.64 -26.60
N ALA A 205 -8.28 -19.94 -26.39
CA ALA A 205 -7.24 -20.88 -25.99
C ALA A 205 -6.11 -21.01 -27.04
N GLU A 206 -6.43 -20.87 -28.32
CA GLU A 206 -5.45 -20.93 -29.42
C GLU A 206 -4.46 -19.76 -29.37
N ASP A 207 -4.95 -18.53 -29.20
CA ASP A 207 -4.11 -17.33 -29.06
C ASP A 207 -3.25 -17.41 -27.80
N ILE A 208 -3.76 -17.97 -26.69
CA ILE A 208 -2.98 -18.17 -25.45
C ILE A 208 -1.79 -19.12 -25.70
N VAL A 209 -2.04 -20.26 -26.33
CA VAL A 209 -0.98 -21.26 -26.62
C VAL A 209 0.07 -20.68 -27.56
N ALA A 210 -0.37 -19.98 -28.61
CA ALA A 210 0.53 -19.35 -29.57
C ALA A 210 1.36 -18.23 -28.90
N ALA A 211 0.72 -17.32 -28.16
CA ALA A 211 1.40 -16.25 -27.43
C ALA A 211 2.44 -16.81 -26.44
N LYS A 212 2.07 -17.85 -25.68
CA LYS A 212 2.98 -18.54 -24.76
C LYS A 212 4.22 -19.08 -25.48
N HIS A 213 4.03 -19.75 -26.62
CA HIS A 213 5.14 -20.26 -27.42
C HIS A 213 6.05 -19.12 -27.92
N TYR A 214 5.51 -17.99 -28.38
CA TYR A 214 6.31 -16.84 -28.81
C TYR A 214 7.10 -16.23 -27.65
N PHE A 215 6.51 -16.11 -26.46
CA PHE A 215 7.18 -15.51 -25.31
C PHE A 215 8.20 -16.45 -24.66
N GLU A 216 7.97 -17.76 -24.66
CA GLU A 216 8.95 -18.76 -24.19
C GLU A 216 10.17 -18.81 -25.11
N SER A 217 9.95 -18.80 -26.43
CA SER A 217 11.04 -18.81 -27.42
C SER A 217 11.85 -17.51 -27.47
N SER A 218 11.24 -16.37 -27.14
CA SER A 218 11.91 -15.06 -27.14
C SER A 218 12.40 -14.60 -25.78
N GLY A 219 12.01 -15.26 -24.68
CA GLY A 219 12.30 -14.83 -23.31
C GLY A 219 11.55 -13.56 -22.89
N LYS A 220 10.54 -13.10 -23.66
CA LYS A 220 9.84 -11.81 -23.43
C LYS A 220 8.63 -11.87 -22.49
N TRP A 221 8.39 -13.00 -21.82
CA TRP A 221 7.27 -13.17 -20.88
C TRP A 221 7.25 -12.08 -19.78
N LYS A 222 8.42 -11.69 -19.28
CA LYS A 222 8.55 -10.65 -18.25
C LYS A 222 8.12 -9.27 -18.75
N SER A 223 8.44 -8.91 -19.99
CA SER A 223 8.06 -7.62 -20.58
C SER A 223 6.54 -7.48 -20.70
N VAL A 224 5.86 -8.58 -21.02
CA VAL A 224 4.38 -8.65 -21.06
C VAL A 224 3.79 -8.57 -19.66
N LEU A 225 4.38 -9.26 -18.68
CA LEU A 225 3.95 -9.16 -17.30
C LEU A 225 4.10 -7.73 -16.76
N LEU A 226 5.23 -7.07 -17.05
CA LEU A 226 5.48 -5.70 -16.66
C LEU A 226 4.42 -4.76 -17.25
N LEU A 227 4.09 -4.92 -18.53
CA LEU A 227 3.00 -4.18 -19.19
C LEU A 227 1.66 -4.32 -18.45
N LEU A 228 1.26 -5.55 -18.15
CA LEU A 228 0.01 -5.84 -17.45
C LEU A 228 0.02 -5.26 -16.02
N LEU A 229 1.15 -5.34 -15.32
CA LEU A 229 1.31 -4.79 -13.98
C LEU A 229 1.32 -3.26 -13.98
N CYS A 230 2.00 -2.62 -14.94
CA CYS A 230 1.97 -1.17 -15.12
C CYS A 230 0.53 -0.65 -15.21
N TYR A 231 -0.32 -1.31 -16.00
CA TYR A 231 -1.74 -0.93 -16.11
C TYR A 231 -2.48 -0.96 -14.78
N VAL A 232 -2.29 -2.02 -13.98
CA VAL A 232 -2.95 -2.15 -12.67
C VAL A 232 -2.47 -1.05 -11.71
N PHE A 233 -1.16 -0.79 -11.70
CA PHE A 233 -0.54 0.15 -10.75
C PHE A 233 -0.65 1.62 -11.16
N LEU A 234 -0.97 1.92 -12.43
CA LEU A 234 -1.39 3.27 -12.84
C LEU A 234 -2.71 3.72 -12.19
N LYS A 235 -3.47 2.80 -11.60
CA LYS A 235 -4.65 3.14 -10.79
C LYS A 235 -4.28 3.56 -9.36
N CYS A 236 -3.06 3.30 -8.91
CA CYS A 236 -2.58 3.72 -7.60
C CYS A 236 -2.32 5.23 -7.59
N HIS A 237 -2.60 5.87 -6.46
CA HIS A 237 -2.41 7.29 -6.27
C HIS A 237 -1.14 7.60 -5.48
N TRP A 238 -0.34 8.49 -6.05
CA TRP A 238 0.82 9.03 -5.37
C TRP A 238 0.41 9.77 -4.10
N ARG A 239 1.18 9.57 -3.02
CA ARG A 239 0.95 10.03 -1.66
C ARG A 239 -0.31 9.47 -0.98
N VAL A 240 -1.05 8.54 -1.58
CA VAL A 240 -2.21 7.88 -0.95
C VAL A 240 -2.00 6.37 -0.87
N ASP A 241 -1.65 5.75 -1.99
CA ASP A 241 -1.36 4.32 -2.09
C ASP A 241 0.14 4.04 -2.02
N TYR A 242 0.96 4.98 -2.51
CA TYR A 242 2.42 4.85 -2.57
C TYR A 242 3.14 6.21 -2.51
N GLY A 243 4.43 6.21 -2.16
CA GLY A 243 5.27 7.40 -2.21
C GLY A 243 6.65 7.17 -1.60
N LEU A 244 7.46 8.21 -1.46
CA LEU A 244 8.79 8.11 -0.87
C LEU A 244 8.76 8.30 0.64
N ASP A 245 9.49 7.45 1.35
CA ASP A 245 9.89 7.65 2.74
C ASP A 245 11.41 7.56 2.83
N LEU A 246 12.08 8.69 2.58
CA LEU A 246 13.54 8.77 2.53
C LEU A 246 14.21 8.48 3.89
N THR A 247 13.46 8.46 4.99
CA THR A 247 14.00 8.04 6.29
C THR A 247 14.22 6.53 6.36
N ARG A 248 13.46 5.77 5.55
CA ARG A 248 13.52 4.31 5.46
C ARG A 248 14.28 3.82 4.24
N SER A 249 13.96 4.36 3.07
CA SER A 249 14.44 3.85 1.79
C SER A 249 14.35 4.90 0.70
N MET A 250 15.23 4.78 -0.28
CA MET A 250 15.13 5.53 -1.54
C MET A 250 14.04 4.99 -2.47
N LEU A 251 13.40 3.86 -2.12
CA LEU A 251 12.32 3.24 -2.88
C LEU A 251 10.95 3.76 -2.48
N ALA A 252 10.00 3.68 -3.41
CA ALA A 252 8.61 3.87 -3.09
C ALA A 252 8.13 2.80 -2.11
N VAL A 253 7.42 3.25 -1.07
CA VAL A 253 6.78 2.40 -0.06
C VAL A 253 5.26 2.52 -0.16
N PRO A 254 4.50 1.51 0.27
CA PRO A 254 3.05 1.59 0.38
C PRO A 254 2.63 2.62 1.43
N PHE A 255 1.56 3.36 1.15
CA PHE A 255 0.97 4.32 2.09
C PHE A 255 -0.28 3.70 2.71
N ARG A 256 -0.49 3.98 4.00
CA ARG A 256 -1.69 3.52 4.72
C ARG A 256 -2.80 4.56 4.70
N ALA A 257 -2.42 5.81 4.46
CA ALA A 257 -3.31 6.94 4.32
C ALA A 257 -2.57 8.03 3.53
N LYS A 258 -3.29 9.10 3.17
CA LYS A 258 -2.69 10.25 2.52
C LYS A 258 -1.51 10.79 3.34
N ASP A 259 -0.34 10.87 2.73
CA ASP A 259 0.91 11.35 3.33
C ASP A 259 1.45 10.53 4.50
N VAL A 260 0.89 9.34 4.73
CA VAL A 260 1.33 8.48 5.83
C VAL A 260 1.91 7.19 5.25
N PRO A 261 3.26 7.09 5.14
CA PRO A 261 3.89 5.86 4.72
C PRO A 261 3.60 4.74 5.72
N SER A 262 3.47 3.52 5.19
CA SER A 262 3.43 2.33 6.03
C SER A 262 4.79 2.13 6.68
N THR A 263 4.82 1.73 7.95
CA THR A 263 6.07 1.66 8.73
C THR A 263 7.02 0.56 8.28
N ASN A 264 6.50 -0.58 7.82
CA ASN A 264 7.29 -1.77 7.45
C ASN A 264 6.83 -2.44 6.15
N ALA A 265 5.82 -1.88 5.47
CA ALA A 265 5.33 -2.46 4.23
C ALA A 265 6.25 -2.05 3.06
N GLU A 266 6.37 -2.95 2.10
CA GLU A 266 7.18 -2.84 0.89
C GLU A 266 6.44 -3.55 -0.25
N PHE A 267 6.65 -3.12 -1.50
CA PHE A 267 6.01 -3.76 -2.64
C PHE A 267 6.59 -5.16 -2.89
N GLY A 268 5.71 -6.14 -3.11
CA GLY A 268 6.11 -7.53 -3.28
C GLY A 268 6.89 -7.81 -4.58
N HIS A 269 6.66 -7.01 -5.62
CA HIS A 269 7.24 -7.17 -6.95
C HIS A 269 8.26 -6.07 -7.23
N SER A 270 9.49 -6.44 -7.63
CA SER A 270 10.60 -5.51 -7.86
C SER A 270 10.27 -4.46 -8.90
N ASP A 271 9.71 -4.87 -10.04
CA ASP A 271 9.50 -3.95 -11.16
C ASP A 271 8.39 -2.93 -10.86
N ILE A 272 7.40 -3.30 -10.03
CA ILE A 272 6.39 -2.37 -9.53
C ILE A 272 7.01 -1.39 -8.54
N ALA A 273 7.85 -1.89 -7.63
CA ALA A 273 8.58 -1.03 -6.71
C ALA A 273 9.42 0.00 -7.48
N LEU A 274 10.13 -0.43 -8.53
CA LEU A 274 10.91 0.43 -9.43
C LEU A 274 10.02 1.46 -10.13
N LEU A 275 8.93 1.03 -10.75
CA LEU A 275 8.00 1.92 -11.46
C LEU A 275 7.45 3.00 -10.53
N LEU A 276 6.92 2.61 -9.37
CA LEU A 276 6.36 3.54 -8.39
C LEU A 276 7.45 4.45 -7.79
N THR A 277 8.70 3.97 -7.72
CA THR A 277 9.86 4.78 -7.33
C THR A 277 10.11 5.86 -8.38
N CYS A 278 10.29 5.49 -9.64
CA CYS A 278 10.48 6.43 -10.75
C CYS A 278 9.37 7.49 -10.78
N LEU A 279 8.10 7.06 -10.75
CA LEU A 279 6.95 7.98 -10.71
C LEU A 279 7.01 8.93 -9.52
N SER A 280 7.34 8.43 -8.32
CA SER A 280 7.42 9.27 -7.13
C SER A 280 8.52 10.34 -7.23
N TYR A 281 9.66 10.02 -7.87
CA TYR A 281 10.72 10.99 -8.12
C TYR A 281 10.37 11.97 -9.23
N TYR A 282 9.72 11.55 -10.31
CA TYR A 282 9.24 12.47 -11.34
C TYR A 282 8.25 13.49 -10.79
N TYR A 283 7.33 13.05 -9.93
CA TYR A 283 6.31 13.90 -9.31
C TYR A 283 6.88 14.87 -8.27
N ARG A 284 7.83 14.39 -7.45
CA ARG A 284 8.43 15.21 -6.40
C ARG A 284 9.55 16.12 -6.93
N GLY A 285 10.31 15.63 -7.90
CA GLY A 285 11.66 16.09 -8.24
C GLY A 285 12.70 15.67 -7.21
N LEU A 286 13.97 15.78 -7.57
CA LEU A 286 15.11 15.61 -6.64
C LEU A 286 15.07 16.69 -5.55
N ASP A 287 15.63 16.50 -4.36
CA ASP A 287 15.96 17.65 -3.50
C ASP A 287 17.32 18.27 -3.88
N LYS A 288 17.74 19.33 -3.18
CA LYS A 288 18.98 20.03 -3.49
C LYS A 288 20.21 19.12 -3.34
N ASP A 289 20.23 18.30 -2.29
CA ASP A 289 21.37 17.41 -2.01
C ASP A 289 21.42 16.25 -3.02
N GLN A 290 20.26 15.72 -3.40
CA GLN A 290 20.12 14.72 -4.44
C GLN A 290 20.57 15.26 -5.81
N LEU A 291 20.15 16.48 -6.18
CA LEU A 291 20.58 17.09 -7.44
C LEU A 291 22.08 17.40 -7.44
N PHE A 292 22.61 17.93 -6.34
CA PHE A 292 24.04 18.16 -6.18
C PHE A 292 24.82 16.85 -6.39
N THR A 293 24.36 15.76 -5.77
CA THR A 293 24.93 14.42 -5.96
C THR A 293 24.84 13.96 -7.42
N ALA A 294 23.70 14.18 -8.08
CA ALA A 294 23.52 13.81 -9.49
C ALA A 294 24.54 14.51 -10.40
N ILE A 295 24.73 15.82 -10.22
CA ILE A 295 25.70 16.61 -10.99
C ILE A 295 27.13 16.17 -10.69
N GLN A 296 27.46 15.90 -9.42
CA GLN A 296 28.78 15.36 -9.08
C GLN A 296 29.05 14.01 -9.75
N LEU A 297 28.05 13.12 -9.80
CA LEU A 297 28.17 11.83 -10.48
C LEU A 297 28.35 12.01 -12.00
N LEU A 298 27.63 12.95 -12.60
CA LEU A 298 27.77 13.30 -14.01
C LEU A 298 29.19 13.78 -14.32
N LEU A 299 29.70 14.77 -13.57
CA LEU A 299 31.01 15.37 -13.81
C LEU A 299 32.17 14.38 -13.60
N ASN A 300 31.97 13.34 -12.79
CA ASN A 300 32.94 12.27 -12.57
C ASN A 300 32.79 11.10 -13.54
N SER A 301 31.84 11.14 -14.48
CA SER A 301 31.59 10.06 -15.43
C SER A 301 32.42 10.20 -16.71
N ASP A 302 32.80 9.06 -17.31
CA ASP A 302 33.58 9.04 -18.56
C ASP A 302 32.80 9.58 -19.78
N ASN A 303 31.47 9.69 -19.68
CA ASN A 303 30.58 10.11 -20.77
C ASN A 303 29.77 11.37 -20.42
N ALA A 304 30.33 12.25 -19.59
CA ALA A 304 29.64 13.43 -19.04
C ALA A 304 29.02 14.33 -20.12
N ALA A 305 29.75 14.59 -21.22
CA ALA A 305 29.29 15.48 -22.29
C ALA A 305 28.03 14.95 -22.99
N ALA A 306 28.02 13.68 -23.39
CA ALA A 306 26.87 13.08 -24.07
C ALA A 306 25.66 12.96 -23.14
N GLU A 307 25.87 12.61 -21.87
CA GLU A 307 24.81 12.55 -20.88
C GLU A 307 24.22 13.94 -20.61
N TYR A 308 25.07 14.97 -20.49
CA TYR A 308 24.62 16.35 -20.28
C TYR A 308 23.84 16.92 -21.48
N GLU A 309 24.19 16.52 -22.70
CA GLU A 309 23.42 16.87 -23.90
C GLU A 309 21.96 16.36 -23.78
N THR A 310 21.77 15.14 -23.24
CA THR A 310 20.42 14.63 -22.98
C THR A 310 19.70 15.43 -21.89
N TRP A 311 20.41 15.92 -20.87
CA TRP A 311 19.81 16.71 -19.79
C TRP A 311 19.35 18.08 -20.26
N THR A 312 20.04 18.66 -21.23
CA THR A 312 19.79 20.01 -21.75
C THR A 312 18.86 20.03 -22.96
N THR A 313 18.50 18.86 -23.51
CA THR A 313 17.62 18.73 -24.66
C THR A 313 16.26 19.39 -24.39
N GLY A 314 15.94 20.43 -25.16
CA GLY A 314 14.69 21.19 -25.04
C GLY A 314 14.64 22.22 -23.91
N LEU A 315 15.72 22.39 -23.13
CA LEU A 315 15.80 23.40 -22.07
C LEU A 315 16.40 24.72 -22.59
N ASP A 316 15.82 25.85 -22.19
CA ASP A 316 16.34 27.18 -22.53
C ASP A 316 17.46 27.62 -21.56
N LEU A 317 18.71 27.23 -21.81
CA LEU A 317 19.84 27.51 -20.92
C LEU A 317 20.72 28.68 -21.42
N PRO A 318 21.30 29.48 -20.49
CA PRO A 318 22.36 30.44 -20.81
C PRO A 318 23.49 29.78 -21.59
N ALA A 319 24.15 30.52 -22.49
CA ALA A 319 25.18 29.99 -23.38
C ALA A 319 26.30 29.23 -22.64
N GLU A 320 26.69 29.74 -21.47
CA GLU A 320 27.71 29.17 -20.61
C GLU A 320 27.33 27.77 -20.08
N LEU A 321 26.04 27.51 -19.85
CA LEU A 321 25.53 26.26 -19.30
C LEU A 321 25.05 25.27 -20.35
N ARG A 322 25.31 25.51 -21.64
CA ARG A 322 24.98 24.55 -22.71
C ARG A 322 25.95 23.37 -22.79
N GLN A 323 27.10 23.49 -22.13
CA GLN A 323 28.10 22.44 -22.00
C GLN A 323 28.36 22.16 -20.51
N GLU A 324 28.73 20.92 -20.21
CA GLU A 324 28.99 20.45 -18.85
C GLU A 324 30.14 21.19 -18.18
N THR A 325 31.08 21.71 -18.97
CA THR A 325 32.23 22.51 -18.52
C THR A 325 31.85 23.84 -17.87
N GLY A 326 30.66 24.36 -18.16
CA GLY A 326 30.15 25.60 -17.55
C GLY A 326 29.54 25.43 -16.16
N ILE A 327 29.35 24.18 -15.71
CA ILE A 327 28.82 23.88 -14.39
C ILE A 327 29.91 24.15 -13.34
N ASN A 328 29.63 25.05 -12.42
CA ASN A 328 30.47 25.33 -11.27
C ASN A 328 29.70 25.07 -9.97
N LEU A 329 29.94 23.92 -9.35
CA LEU A 329 29.34 23.55 -8.07
C LEU A 329 29.85 24.37 -6.88
N GLU A 330 30.95 25.11 -7.04
CA GLU A 330 31.47 26.02 -6.02
C GLU A 330 30.75 27.37 -6.02
N ASP A 331 29.98 27.69 -7.07
CA ASP A 331 29.13 28.87 -7.16
C ASP A 331 27.72 28.57 -6.61
N PRO A 332 27.38 29.02 -5.38
CA PRO A 332 26.10 28.73 -4.77
C PRO A 332 24.93 29.41 -5.49
N ALA A 333 25.17 30.54 -6.16
CA ALA A 333 24.14 31.27 -6.89
C ALA A 333 23.81 30.56 -8.20
N GLN A 334 24.83 30.13 -8.96
CA GLN A 334 24.61 29.31 -10.16
C GLN A 334 23.81 28.04 -9.80
N PHE A 335 24.20 27.34 -8.72
CA PHE A 335 23.51 26.13 -8.29
C PHE A 335 22.06 26.40 -7.85
N ALA A 336 21.85 27.35 -6.93
CA ALA A 336 20.53 27.57 -6.32
C ALA A 336 19.53 28.25 -7.27
N ASP A 337 19.99 29.20 -8.08
CA ASP A 337 19.12 30.09 -8.86
C ASP A 337 18.95 29.64 -10.31
N ILE A 338 19.89 28.84 -10.85
CA ILE A 338 19.87 28.39 -12.25
C ILE A 338 19.73 26.87 -12.35
N LEU A 339 20.65 26.11 -11.75
CA LEU A 339 20.67 24.65 -11.92
C LEU A 339 19.48 23.98 -11.23
N VAL A 340 19.17 24.35 -9.99
CA VAL A 340 18.05 23.76 -9.22
C VAL A 340 16.70 23.95 -9.92
N PRO A 341 16.29 25.16 -10.35
CA PRO A 341 15.01 25.33 -11.03
C PRO A 341 14.90 24.58 -12.36
N ARG A 342 16.02 24.40 -13.09
CA ARG A 342 16.00 23.80 -14.43
C ARG A 342 16.17 22.29 -14.44
N PHE A 343 16.96 21.71 -13.54
CA PHE A 343 17.30 20.29 -13.61
C PHE A 343 16.53 19.41 -12.60
N ARG A 344 16.04 19.98 -11.49
CA ARG A 344 15.43 19.23 -10.38
C ARG A 344 14.28 18.31 -10.79
N ARG A 345 13.53 18.70 -11.83
CA ARG A 345 12.34 17.99 -12.32
C ARG A 345 12.52 17.43 -13.73
N THR A 346 13.69 17.59 -14.32
CA THR A 346 13.99 17.06 -15.64
C THR A 346 14.06 15.55 -15.57
N LYS A 347 13.29 14.87 -16.41
CA LYS A 347 13.21 13.41 -16.39
C LYS A 347 14.58 12.76 -16.57
N ASN A 348 15.38 13.21 -17.53
CA ASN A 348 16.70 12.63 -17.82
C ASN A 348 17.66 12.75 -16.63
N VAL A 349 17.63 13.89 -15.92
CA VAL A 349 18.42 14.09 -14.68
C VAL A 349 18.00 13.11 -13.58
N ILE A 350 16.68 12.92 -13.40
CA ILE A 350 16.12 11.98 -12.43
C ILE A 350 16.48 10.54 -12.81
N ASP A 351 16.39 10.20 -14.10
CA ASP A 351 16.72 8.87 -14.62
C ASP A 351 18.17 8.51 -14.34
N PHE A 352 19.09 9.44 -14.65
CA PHE A 352 20.51 9.29 -14.35
C PHE A 352 20.76 9.16 -12.84
N TYR A 353 20.11 9.98 -12.02
CA TYR A 353 20.28 9.90 -10.57
C TYR A 353 19.88 8.53 -10.03
N LEU A 354 18.74 7.98 -10.48
CA LEU A 354 18.24 6.69 -10.02
C LEU A 354 19.07 5.51 -10.52
N SER A 355 19.56 5.56 -11.77
CA SER A 355 20.38 4.49 -12.36
C SER A 355 21.82 4.48 -11.80
N THR A 356 22.44 5.64 -11.63
CA THR A 356 23.85 5.78 -11.21
C THR A 356 24.01 5.68 -9.70
N ASN A 357 23.10 6.28 -8.92
CA ASN A 357 23.10 6.11 -7.47
C ASN A 357 22.46 4.78 -7.04
N SER A 358 22.31 3.86 -7.99
CA SER A 358 21.64 2.61 -7.78
C SER A 358 22.28 1.80 -6.68
N GLU A 359 23.56 1.90 -6.30
CA GLU A 359 24.09 1.13 -5.15
C GLU A 359 23.45 1.49 -3.80
N LYS A 360 23.18 2.78 -3.53
CA LYS A 360 22.44 3.22 -2.34
C LYS A 360 20.94 2.94 -2.42
N VAL A 361 20.42 2.83 -3.64
CA VAL A 361 19.04 2.39 -3.93
C VAL A 361 18.95 0.84 -3.89
N LYS A 362 20.04 0.14 -4.23
CA LYS A 362 20.23 -1.31 -4.35
C LYS A 362 20.51 -1.95 -3.00
N THR A 363 21.03 -1.22 -2.02
CA THR A 363 20.98 -1.66 -0.62
C THR A 363 19.54 -1.84 -0.13
N GLY A 364 18.57 -1.13 -0.72
CA GLY A 364 17.14 -1.41 -0.59
C GLY A 364 16.63 -2.55 -1.50
N PHE A 365 17.32 -2.84 -2.61
CA PHE A 365 17.10 -4.00 -3.49
C PHE A 365 17.98 -5.22 -3.19
N GLN A 366 18.50 -5.39 -1.96
CA GLN A 366 18.88 -6.73 -1.50
C GLN A 366 17.62 -7.59 -1.23
N TRP A 367 16.73 -7.61 -2.22
CA TRP A 367 15.66 -8.57 -2.35
C TRP A 367 16.28 -9.88 -2.77
N HIS A 368 16.68 -10.65 -1.77
CA HIS A 368 16.34 -12.05 -1.83
C HIS A 368 14.82 -12.09 -2.02
N LYS A 369 14.30 -12.41 -3.22
CA LYS A 369 12.90 -12.83 -3.43
C LYS A 369 12.81 -13.60 -4.74
N ARG A 370 12.55 -14.90 -4.66
CA ARG A 370 11.91 -15.60 -5.77
C ARG A 370 10.49 -15.04 -5.89
N GLN A 371 10.07 -14.70 -7.11
CA GLN A 371 8.65 -14.55 -7.42
C GLN A 371 7.97 -15.86 -7.02
N LEU A 372 7.18 -15.81 -5.94
CA LEU A 372 6.30 -16.91 -5.57
C LEU A 372 4.93 -16.54 -6.08
N THR A 373 4.55 -17.14 -7.20
CA THR A 373 3.14 -17.41 -7.54
C THR A 373 2.64 -18.49 -6.56
N SER A 374 2.57 -18.18 -5.28
CA SER A 374 1.93 -19.04 -4.29
C SER A 374 0.82 -18.24 -3.63
N SER A 375 -0.36 -18.30 -4.24
CA SER A 375 -1.61 -18.26 -3.47
C SER A 375 -1.50 -19.27 -2.32
N PRO A 376 -2.17 -19.05 -1.18
CA PRO A 376 -2.23 -20.01 -0.09
C PRO A 376 -2.91 -21.31 -0.57
N THR A 377 -2.17 -22.19 -1.24
CA THR A 377 -2.67 -23.41 -1.87
C THR A 377 -3.12 -24.46 -0.87
N SER A 378 -2.84 -24.28 0.42
CA SER A 378 -3.31 -25.15 1.51
C SER A 378 -4.65 -24.72 2.11
N ILE A 379 -5.21 -23.59 1.69
CA ILE A 379 -6.53 -23.12 2.13
C ILE A 379 -7.50 -23.29 0.96
N HIS A 380 -8.25 -24.38 0.98
CA HIS A 380 -9.35 -24.59 0.05
C HIS A 380 -10.58 -23.89 0.64
N GLN A 381 -10.98 -22.77 0.01
CA GLN A 381 -12.28 -22.19 0.27
C GLN A 381 -13.33 -23.10 -0.38
N GLU A 382 -14.16 -23.76 0.43
CA GLU A 382 -15.42 -24.31 -0.09
C GLU A 382 -16.41 -23.18 -0.34
N ASP A 383 -17.15 -23.27 -1.45
CA ASP A 383 -17.95 -22.18 -2.01
C ASP A 383 -18.82 -21.50 -0.95
N LEU A 384 -18.57 -20.20 -0.74
CA LEU A 384 -19.49 -19.33 -0.01
C LEU A 384 -20.53 -18.79 -0.99
N LEU A 385 -21.80 -18.82 -0.56
CA LEU A 385 -22.92 -18.16 -1.23
C LEU A 385 -22.55 -16.76 -1.69
N GLN A 386 -22.60 -16.56 -3.01
CA GLN A 386 -22.40 -15.27 -3.66
C GLN A 386 -23.50 -14.30 -3.23
N SER A 387 -23.14 -13.28 -2.43
CA SER A 387 -23.63 -11.89 -2.47
C SER A 387 -23.42 -11.22 -1.11
N THR A 388 -22.99 -9.96 -1.12
CA THR A 388 -23.28 -9.04 -0.01
C THR A 388 -24.80 -9.01 0.15
N SER A 389 -25.32 -9.50 1.28
CA SER A 389 -26.76 -9.65 1.54
C SER A 389 -27.52 -8.38 1.13
N ALA A 390 -28.57 -8.52 0.32
CA ALA A 390 -29.44 -7.42 -0.09
C ALA A 390 -29.99 -6.62 1.11
N GLU A 391 -30.01 -7.22 2.29
CA GLU A 391 -30.32 -6.57 3.57
C GLU A 391 -29.42 -5.39 3.90
N VAL A 392 -28.14 -5.43 3.51
CA VAL A 392 -27.21 -4.33 3.81
C VAL A 392 -27.51 -3.09 2.97
N LEU A 393 -27.98 -3.27 1.74
CA LEU A 393 -28.53 -2.19 0.94
C LEU A 393 -29.80 -1.62 1.53
N LEU A 394 -30.68 -2.47 2.08
CA LEU A 394 -31.90 -2.03 2.76
C LEU A 394 -31.59 -1.16 3.98
N TYR A 395 -30.52 -1.45 4.73
CA TYR A 395 -30.07 -0.60 5.84
C TYR A 395 -29.50 0.73 5.36
N LEU A 396 -28.65 0.74 4.33
CA LEU A 396 -28.09 1.99 3.78
C LEU A 396 -29.15 2.92 3.16
N GLN A 397 -30.23 2.35 2.63
CA GLN A 397 -31.34 3.10 2.02
C GLN A 397 -32.39 3.60 3.02
N GLN A 398 -32.21 3.33 4.33
CA GLN A 398 -33.14 3.83 5.34
C GLN A 398 -33.15 5.37 5.37
N PRO A 399 -34.30 6.03 5.64
CA PRO A 399 -34.44 7.48 5.62
C PRO A 399 -33.45 8.20 6.56
N GLU A 400 -33.07 7.56 7.66
CA GLU A 400 -32.13 8.09 8.66
C GLU A 400 -30.70 8.24 8.11
N ASN A 401 -30.37 7.53 7.03
CA ASN A 401 -29.08 7.58 6.33
C ASN A 401 -29.08 8.52 5.11
N GLY A 402 -30.19 9.22 4.85
CA GLY A 402 -30.37 10.06 3.65
C GLY A 402 -29.66 11.43 3.68
N LEU A 403 -29.03 11.81 4.79
CA LEU A 403 -28.34 13.09 4.91
C LEU A 403 -26.93 13.02 4.31
N CYS A 404 -26.82 13.34 3.02
CA CYS A 404 -25.54 13.44 2.32
C CYS A 404 -25.08 14.91 2.21
N ILE A 405 -23.91 15.23 2.76
CA ILE A 405 -23.27 16.53 2.61
C ILE A 405 -22.24 16.41 1.48
N THR A 406 -22.57 16.98 0.32
CA THR A 406 -21.65 17.03 -0.83
C THR A 406 -21.10 18.45 -1.02
N PRO A 407 -19.94 18.60 -1.70
CA PRO A 407 -19.44 19.91 -2.10
C PRO A 407 -20.45 20.70 -2.97
N ASP A 408 -21.24 19.99 -3.77
CA ASP A 408 -22.28 20.57 -4.65
C ASP A 408 -23.45 21.16 -3.86
N ASN A 409 -23.91 20.47 -2.80
CA ASN A 409 -24.94 20.97 -1.89
C ASN A 409 -24.48 22.21 -1.10
N LEU A 410 -23.18 22.49 -1.09
CA LEU A 410 -22.55 23.62 -0.41
C LEU A 410 -22.09 24.74 -1.35
N GLN A 411 -22.24 24.59 -2.67
CA GLN A 411 -21.72 25.51 -3.70
C GLN A 411 -20.23 25.87 -3.52
N LEU A 412 -19.35 24.90 -3.21
CA LEU A 412 -17.94 25.18 -2.95
C LEU A 412 -17.00 24.28 -3.76
N LYS A 413 -16.00 24.90 -4.40
CA LYS A 413 -14.90 24.20 -5.08
C LYS A 413 -13.93 23.50 -4.09
N HIS A 414 -13.92 23.90 -2.82
CA HIS A 414 -13.14 23.29 -1.74
C HIS A 414 -13.89 23.43 -0.39
N VAL A 415 -14.09 22.32 0.32
CA VAL A 415 -14.65 22.31 1.68
C VAL A 415 -13.50 22.36 2.69
N SER A 416 -13.41 23.41 3.51
CA SER A 416 -12.45 23.47 4.61
C SER A 416 -12.96 22.68 5.82
N LEU A 417 -12.03 22.08 6.57
CA LEU A 417 -12.32 21.27 7.76
C LEU A 417 -13.19 22.02 8.78
N GLU A 418 -12.88 23.29 9.05
CA GLU A 418 -13.65 24.14 9.98
C GLU A 418 -15.12 24.28 9.58
N ARG A 419 -15.42 24.38 8.28
CA ARG A 419 -16.81 24.50 7.82
C ARG A 419 -17.58 23.20 7.96
N LEU A 420 -16.94 22.05 7.73
CA LEU A 420 -17.55 20.74 7.97
C LEU A 420 -17.88 20.57 9.46
N LEU A 421 -16.98 20.98 10.34
CA LEU A 421 -17.17 20.96 11.80
C LEU A 421 -18.29 21.91 12.26
N LEU A 422 -18.36 23.13 11.70
CA LEU A 422 -19.46 24.08 11.99
C LEU A 422 -20.82 23.54 11.50
N GLN A 423 -20.83 22.82 10.39
CA GLN A 423 -22.04 22.20 9.86
C GLN A 423 -22.48 20.98 10.68
N MET A 424 -21.54 20.23 11.24
CA MET A 424 -21.82 19.19 12.24
C MET A 424 -22.40 19.78 13.52
N ALA A 425 -21.81 20.87 14.01
CA ALA A 425 -22.24 21.56 15.23
C ALA A 425 -23.62 22.23 15.11
N SER A 426 -24.05 22.57 13.88
CA SER A 426 -25.35 23.20 13.60
C SER A 426 -26.48 22.21 13.29
N GLN A 427 -26.22 20.89 13.31
CA GLN A 427 -27.26 19.88 13.18
C GLN A 427 -28.24 19.93 14.37
N THR A 428 -29.54 19.83 14.09
CA THR A 428 -30.60 19.82 15.12
C THR A 428 -30.49 18.66 16.11
N LEU A 429 -29.89 17.54 15.70
CA LEU A 429 -29.52 16.43 16.57
C LEU A 429 -27.99 16.28 16.60
N PRO A 430 -27.35 16.16 17.79
CA PRO A 430 -25.90 16.15 17.90
C PRO A 430 -25.28 14.90 17.25
N VAL A 431 -24.25 15.10 16.43
CA VAL A 431 -23.37 14.03 15.93
C VAL A 431 -22.30 13.77 17.00
N ARG A 432 -22.19 12.53 17.48
CA ARG A 432 -21.25 12.15 18.57
C ARG A 432 -20.18 11.15 18.12
N ILE A 433 -20.35 10.54 16.96
CA ILE A 433 -19.41 9.57 16.40
C ILE A 433 -18.91 10.12 15.07
N LEU A 434 -17.60 10.03 14.86
CA LEU A 434 -16.96 10.36 13.60
C LEU A 434 -16.20 9.13 13.11
N PHE A 435 -16.68 8.57 12.00
CA PHE A 435 -15.98 7.56 11.23
C PHE A 435 -15.19 8.27 10.14
N ASP A 436 -13.87 8.19 10.22
CA ASP A 436 -12.98 8.79 9.26
C ASP A 436 -12.47 7.74 8.26
N VAL A 437 -13.08 7.67 7.07
CA VAL A 437 -12.68 6.76 5.98
C VAL A 437 -11.72 7.44 4.98
N GLY A 438 -10.99 8.49 5.39
CA GLY A 438 -9.90 9.06 4.59
C GLY A 438 -9.71 10.59 4.60
N ALA A 439 -10.17 11.30 5.61
CA ALA A 439 -10.05 12.74 5.77
C ALA A 439 -9.69 13.16 7.22
N GLN A 440 -8.53 13.80 7.39
CA GLN A 440 -8.09 14.31 8.69
C GLN A 440 -9.11 15.28 9.32
N VAL A 441 -9.66 14.89 10.48
CA VAL A 441 -10.52 15.74 11.32
C VAL A 441 -10.05 15.68 12.76
N LEU A 442 -9.91 16.84 13.42
CA LEU A 442 -9.97 16.95 14.89
C LEU A 442 -10.15 18.42 15.32
N GLN A 443 -11.36 18.78 15.78
CA GLN A 443 -11.63 19.65 16.96
C GLN A 443 -13.14 19.87 17.14
N VAL A 444 -13.71 19.38 18.25
CA VAL A 444 -15.11 19.64 18.63
C VAL A 444 -15.25 19.66 20.17
N ASN A 445 -16.11 20.54 20.68
CA ASN A 445 -16.35 20.77 22.11
C ASN A 445 -17.27 19.70 22.75
N GLN A 446 -16.70 18.74 23.49
CA GLN A 446 -17.38 17.90 24.50
C GLN A 446 -16.44 17.54 25.66
N ASP A 447 -16.95 16.84 26.69
CA ASP A 447 -16.24 16.57 27.94
C ASP A 447 -15.09 15.55 27.80
N ALA A 448 -15.14 14.67 26.78
CA ALA A 448 -14.07 13.74 26.45
C ALA A 448 -14.12 13.24 24.98
N VAL A 449 -12.95 12.86 24.44
CA VAL A 449 -12.78 12.25 23.12
C VAL A 449 -12.19 10.85 23.27
N VAL A 450 -12.86 9.84 22.74
CA VAL A 450 -12.38 8.46 22.61
C VAL A 450 -11.76 8.29 21.23
N TYR A 451 -10.52 7.83 21.16
CA TYR A 451 -9.79 7.60 19.90
C TYR A 451 -8.73 6.49 20.06
N PHE A 452 -8.15 6.04 18.95
CA PHE A 452 -7.00 5.12 18.97
C PHE A 452 -5.69 5.91 18.95
N ASP A 453 -4.79 5.61 19.89
CA ASP A 453 -3.46 6.25 19.93
C ASP A 453 -2.49 5.65 18.90
N ASN A 454 -1.28 6.20 18.83
CA ASN A 454 -0.21 5.73 17.92
C ASN A 454 0.27 4.30 18.21
N LYS A 455 -0.24 3.65 19.26
CA LYS A 455 0.07 2.27 19.65
C LYS A 455 -1.13 1.33 19.46
N ASP A 456 -2.16 1.77 18.73
CA ASP A 456 -3.43 1.09 18.49
C ASP A 456 -4.20 0.76 19.78
N LYS A 457 -4.14 1.64 20.78
CA LYS A 457 -4.89 1.48 22.05
C LYS A 457 -6.03 2.48 22.15
N ILE A 458 -7.21 1.97 22.51
CA ILE A 458 -8.38 2.81 22.79
C ILE A 458 -8.08 3.70 24.00
N THR A 459 -8.11 5.00 23.77
CA THR A 459 -7.66 6.04 24.68
C THR A 459 -8.72 7.12 24.79
N VAL A 460 -8.82 7.74 25.97
CA VAL A 460 -9.67 8.88 26.24
C VAL A 460 -8.82 10.10 26.51
N MET A 461 -9.13 11.19 25.83
CA MET A 461 -8.69 12.54 26.16
C MET A 461 -9.83 13.29 26.83
N MET A 462 -9.62 13.76 28.05
CA MET A 462 -10.59 14.58 28.80
C MET A 462 -10.45 16.05 28.42
N ARG A 463 -11.47 16.85 28.76
CA ARG A 463 -11.53 18.29 28.46
C ARG A 463 -10.36 19.11 29.05
N ASP A 464 -9.79 18.67 30.16
CA ASP A 464 -8.61 19.27 30.78
C ASP A 464 -7.29 18.88 30.10
N GLY A 465 -7.35 18.08 29.03
CA GLY A 465 -6.19 17.54 28.31
C GLY A 465 -5.62 16.27 28.93
N ALA A 466 -6.20 15.74 30.02
CA ALA A 466 -5.72 14.50 30.62
C ALA A 466 -6.02 13.29 29.73
N ILE A 467 -5.00 12.47 29.49
CA ILE A 467 -5.08 11.29 28.64
C ILE A 467 -5.02 10.03 29.51
N LYS A 468 -5.98 9.11 29.34
CA LYS A 468 -5.98 7.80 30.04
C LYS A 468 -6.48 6.68 29.12
N PRO A 469 -6.05 5.43 29.35
CA PRO A 469 -6.63 4.28 28.66
C PRO A 469 -8.14 4.19 28.90
N PHE A 470 -8.93 3.97 27.85
CA PHE A 470 -10.39 3.98 27.93
C PHE A 470 -10.94 2.99 28.97
N ILE A 471 -10.30 1.83 29.10
CA ILE A 471 -10.71 0.76 30.02
C ILE A 471 -10.67 1.17 31.51
N PHE A 472 -9.81 2.14 31.85
CA PHE A 472 -9.65 2.68 33.21
C PHE A 472 -10.33 4.05 33.38
N SER A 473 -11.03 4.52 32.35
CA SER A 473 -11.73 5.80 32.39
C SER A 473 -13.15 5.63 32.93
N SER A 474 -13.64 6.66 33.62
CA SER A 474 -15.06 6.76 34.01
C SER A 474 -16.02 6.91 32.83
N PHE A 475 -15.49 6.99 31.60
CA PHE A 475 -16.24 7.16 30.37
C PHE A 475 -16.57 5.83 29.69
N ARG A 476 -16.03 4.70 30.18
CA ARG A 476 -16.35 3.35 29.71
C ARG A 476 -17.85 3.08 29.72
N ASP A 477 -18.53 3.49 30.79
CA ASP A 477 -19.98 3.31 30.98
C ASP A 477 -20.78 4.56 30.59
N ARG A 478 -20.10 5.63 30.15
CA ARG A 478 -20.67 6.94 29.80
C ARG A 478 -20.26 7.38 28.39
N LEU A 479 -20.31 6.46 27.43
CA LEU A 479 -20.05 6.77 26.02
C LEU A 479 -21.02 7.82 25.44
N ASN A 480 -22.17 8.04 26.11
CA ASN A 480 -23.04 9.17 25.83
C ASN A 480 -22.31 10.52 25.94
N ASP A 481 -21.40 10.67 26.89
CA ASP A 481 -20.75 11.96 27.20
C ASP A 481 -19.43 12.15 26.42
N CYS A 482 -19.20 11.31 25.40
CA CYS A 482 -17.96 11.29 24.63
C CYS A 482 -18.20 11.51 23.15
N ILE A 483 -17.23 12.16 22.51
CA ILE A 483 -17.04 12.07 21.07
C ILE A 483 -16.19 10.84 20.77
N ILE A 484 -16.60 10.03 19.81
CA ILE A 484 -15.84 8.85 19.40
C ILE A 484 -15.28 9.10 18.01
N TYR A 485 -13.96 9.06 17.90
CA TYR A 485 -13.23 9.14 16.64
C TYR A 485 -12.67 7.76 16.28
N LEU A 486 -13.01 7.27 15.10
CA LEU A 486 -12.50 6.03 14.54
C LEU A 486 -11.93 6.34 13.16
N ASP A 487 -10.63 6.14 12.99
CA ASP A 487 -10.01 6.16 11.67
C ASP A 487 -10.42 4.91 10.87
N ASP A 488 -10.04 4.90 9.60
CA ASP A 488 -10.33 3.85 8.65
C ASP A 488 -9.99 2.45 9.18
N ALA A 489 -8.76 2.30 9.70
CA ALA A 489 -8.26 1.03 10.23
C ALA A 489 -9.06 0.54 11.45
N HIS A 490 -9.63 1.46 12.22
CA HIS A 490 -10.35 1.19 13.46
C HIS A 490 -11.88 1.23 13.30
N THR A 491 -12.41 1.52 12.11
CA THR A 491 -13.83 1.32 11.80
C THR A 491 -14.22 -0.16 11.73
N ARG A 492 -13.23 -1.05 11.56
CA ARG A 492 -13.36 -2.52 11.60
C ARG A 492 -12.95 -3.10 12.93
N GLY A 493 -13.66 -4.14 13.38
CA GLY A 493 -13.26 -4.89 14.57
C GLY A 493 -13.22 -4.07 15.86
N THR A 494 -13.79 -2.87 15.91
CA THR A 494 -13.94 -2.13 17.17
C THR A 494 -15.32 -2.45 17.75
N ASP A 495 -15.38 -3.17 18.86
CA ASP A 495 -16.65 -3.47 19.54
C ASP A 495 -16.86 -2.47 20.70
N LEU A 496 -17.15 -1.23 20.28
CA LEU A 496 -17.69 -0.17 21.14
C LEU A 496 -19.22 -0.22 21.08
N LYS A 497 -19.85 -0.26 22.25
CA LYS A 497 -21.31 -0.24 22.35
C LYS A 497 -21.82 1.19 22.25
N PHE A 498 -22.21 1.59 21.04
CA PHE A 498 -22.80 2.90 20.83
C PHE A 498 -24.15 3.02 21.56
N PRO A 499 -24.44 4.17 22.18
CA PRO A 499 -25.73 4.42 22.77
C PRO A 499 -26.88 4.35 21.76
N ARG A 500 -28.07 3.99 22.23
CA ARG A 500 -29.28 4.03 21.37
C ARG A 500 -29.55 5.46 20.90
N GLY A 501 -29.78 5.62 19.60
CA GLY A 501 -29.99 6.93 18.97
C GLY A 501 -28.71 7.72 18.71
N ALA A 502 -27.52 7.12 18.89
CA ALA A 502 -26.27 7.77 18.52
C ALA A 502 -26.22 8.04 17.02
N ARG A 503 -25.82 9.26 16.65
CA ARG A 503 -25.62 9.69 15.26
C ARG A 503 -24.14 9.71 14.94
N ALA A 504 -23.79 9.11 13.83
CA ALA A 504 -22.44 9.11 13.30
C ALA A 504 -22.35 9.94 12.01
N LEU A 505 -21.22 10.62 11.82
CA LEU A 505 -20.80 11.13 10.52
C LEU A 505 -19.79 10.16 9.94
N VAL A 506 -19.94 9.82 8.66
CA VAL A 506 -18.98 9.03 7.89
C VAL A 506 -18.37 9.95 6.84
N THR A 507 -17.05 10.12 6.86
CA THR A 507 -16.34 10.78 5.75
C THR A 507 -16.11 9.74 4.65
N LEU A 508 -16.33 10.10 3.39
CA LEU A 508 -16.13 9.21 2.25
C LEU A 508 -15.01 9.75 1.37
N GLY A 509 -14.01 8.92 1.07
CA GLY A 509 -13.01 9.22 0.05
C GLY A 509 -13.50 8.92 -1.36
N ASP A 510 -12.95 9.62 -2.36
CA ASP A 510 -13.34 9.55 -3.78
C ASP A 510 -13.28 8.14 -4.40
N LYS A 511 -12.58 7.20 -3.75
CA LYS A 511 -12.38 5.81 -4.21
C LYS A 511 -13.06 4.76 -3.34
N VAL A 512 -13.85 5.16 -2.36
CA VAL A 512 -14.57 4.20 -1.51
C VAL A 512 -15.66 3.54 -2.35
N THR A 513 -15.51 2.24 -2.63
CA THR A 513 -16.54 1.46 -3.31
C THR A 513 -17.70 1.18 -2.37
N LYS A 514 -18.87 0.84 -2.92
CA LYS A 514 -20.04 0.44 -2.11
C LYS A 514 -19.71 -0.68 -1.13
N ASP A 515 -19.06 -1.74 -1.60
CA ASP A 515 -18.69 -2.87 -0.73
C ASP A 515 -17.66 -2.45 0.32
N ARG A 516 -16.76 -1.52 -0.03
CA ARG A 516 -15.78 -0.94 0.89
C ARG A 516 -16.43 -0.12 2.00
N LEU A 517 -17.38 0.76 1.66
CA LEU A 517 -18.19 1.54 2.60
C LEU A 517 -19.01 0.64 3.54
N VAL A 518 -19.70 -0.34 2.95
CA VAL A 518 -20.54 -1.29 3.69
C VAL A 518 -19.74 -2.12 4.69
N GLN A 519 -18.50 -2.47 4.34
CA GLN A 519 -17.61 -3.23 5.21
C GLN A 519 -16.74 -2.33 6.12
N GLY A 520 -16.84 -1.01 6.00
CA GLY A 520 -16.00 0.00 6.67
C GLY A 520 -14.51 -0.16 6.37
N LYS A 521 -14.02 0.16 5.16
CA LYS A 521 -12.59 0.07 4.77
C LYS A 521 -12.09 1.34 4.11
#